data_AF-A0A3S0D1B7-F1
#
_entry.id   AF-A0A3S0D1B7-F1
#
_cell.length_a   1.000
_cell.length_b   1.000
_cell.length_c   1.000
_cell.angle_alpha   90.00
_cell.angle_beta   90.00
_cell.angle_gamma   90.00
#
_symmetry.space_group_name_H-M   'P 1'
#
loop_
_entity.id
_entity.type
_entity.pdbx_description
1 polymer ?
#
loop_
_entity_poly.entity_id
_entity_poly.type
_entity_poly.pdbx_seq_one_letter_code
_entity_poly.pdbx_strand_id
1 'polypeptide(L)' 'MVTEKYRALIERFPLVPIKNDNHLDAAHEVVQSLIMREEPVSEDESDYLEVLLDEIGKYESKNHALELADLPPHQI' A
#
# COMPACT_ATOMS: atom_id res chain seq x y z
N MET A 1 3.80 -19.63 -12.89
CA MET A 1 2.45 -19.32 -13.43
C MET A 1 1.80 -18.38 -12.44
N VAL A 2 1.13 -17.33 -12.90
CA VAL A 2 0.41 -16.40 -12.00
C VAL A 2 -0.82 -17.13 -11.43
N THR A 3 -1.02 -17.12 -10.11
CA THR A 3 -2.18 -17.79 -9.52
C THR A 3 -3.46 -16.97 -9.69
N GLU A 4 -4.61 -17.64 -9.53
CA GLU A 4 -5.91 -16.94 -9.53
C GLU A 4 -6.03 -15.95 -8.37
N LYS A 5 -5.38 -16.23 -7.23
CA LYS A 5 -5.35 -15.34 -6.07
C LYS A 5 -4.63 -14.02 -6.37
N TYR A 6 -3.45 -14.09 -6.99
CA TYR A 6 -2.73 -12.90 -7.43
C TYR A 6 -3.52 -12.10 -8.47
N ARG A 7 -4.15 -12.79 -9.45
CA ARG A 7 -5.00 -12.11 -10.45
C ARG A 7 -6.15 -11.37 -9.78
N ALA A 8 -6.81 -11.98 -8.80
CA ALA A 8 -7.90 -11.34 -8.07
C ALA A 8 -7.43 -10.10 -7.30
N LEU A 9 -6.20 -10.10 -6.77
CA LEU A 9 -5.62 -8.92 -6.13
C LEU A 9 -5.40 -7.78 -7.13
N ILE A 10 -4.77 -8.06 -8.27
CA ILE A 10 -4.53 -7.06 -9.32
C ILE A 10 -5.83 -6.50 -9.90
N GLU A 11 -6.86 -7.33 -10.03
CA GLU A 11 -8.19 -6.89 -10.49
C GLU A 11 -8.90 -6.02 -9.43
N ARG A 12 -8.66 -6.28 -8.14
CA ARG A 12 -9.20 -5.46 -7.04
C ARG A 12 -8.44 -4.14 -6.89
N PHE A 13 -7.12 -4.18 -6.97
CA PHE A 13 -6.25 -3.03 -6.85
C PHE A 13 -4.99 -3.23 -7.68
N PRO A 14 -4.81 -2.48 -8.78
CA PRO A 14 -3.62 -2.64 -9.61
C PRO A 14 -2.40 -2.01 -8.91
N LEU A 15 -1.25 -2.68 -8.99
CA LEU A 15 0.03 -2.16 -8.49
C LEU A 15 0.50 -0.98 -9.35
N VAL A 16 0.04 0.21 -9.00
CA VAL A 16 0.43 1.47 -9.63
C VAL A 16 0.76 2.50 -8.54
N PRO A 17 1.57 3.52 -8.85
CA PRO A 17 1.91 4.53 -7.87
C PRO A 17 0.67 5.18 -7.25
N ILE A 18 0.69 5.38 -5.93
CA ILE A 18 -0.41 6.00 -5.21
C ILE A 18 -0.47 7.50 -5.55
N LYS A 19 -1.70 8.01 -5.78
CA LYS A 19 -1.92 9.32 -6.39
C LYS A 19 -2.64 10.32 -5.48
N ASN A 20 -3.42 9.81 -4.51
CA ASN A 20 -4.24 10.58 -3.59
C ASN A 20 -4.61 9.72 -2.38
N ASP A 21 -5.17 10.35 -1.36
CA ASP A 21 -5.47 9.70 -0.08
C ASP A 21 -6.56 8.63 -0.21
N ASN A 22 -7.59 8.84 -1.05
CA ASN A 22 -8.59 7.78 -1.30
C ASN A 22 -7.95 6.52 -1.91
N HIS A 23 -6.91 6.69 -2.73
CA HIS A 23 -6.16 5.58 -3.31
C HIS A 23 -5.23 4.92 -2.28
N LEU A 24 -4.70 5.70 -1.33
CA LEU A 24 -3.96 5.21 -0.17
C LEU A 24 -4.85 4.38 0.75
N ASP A 25 -6.04 4.86 1.07
CA ASP A 25 -7.02 4.13 1.89
C ASP A 25 -7.39 2.79 1.26
N ALA A 26 -7.67 2.78 -0.05
CA ALA A 26 -7.94 1.55 -0.78
C ALA A 26 -6.75 0.57 -0.77
N ALA A 27 -5.52 1.08 -0.84
CA ALA A 27 -4.31 0.25 -0.71
C ALA A 27 -4.22 -0.38 0.70
N HIS A 28 -4.48 0.41 1.75
CA HIS A 28 -4.51 -0.07 3.14
C HIS A 28 -5.59 -1.14 3.37
N GLU A 29 -6.78 -0.98 2.79
CA GLU A 29 -7.83 -1.99 2.89
C GLU A 29 -7.41 -3.34 2.28
N VAL A 30 -6.68 -3.32 1.15
CA VAL A 30 -6.18 -4.56 0.52
C VAL A 30 -5.14 -5.23 1.42
N VAL A 31 -4.17 -4.47 1.93
CA VAL A 31 -3.16 -4.96 2.88
C VAL A 31 -3.83 -5.57 4.11
N GLN A 32 -4.76 -4.85 4.74
CA GLN A 32 -5.49 -5.33 5.91
C GLN A 32 -6.25 -6.62 5.60
N SER A 33 -6.91 -6.70 4.44
CA SER A 33 -7.67 -7.89 4.04
C SER A 33 -6.79 -9.13 3.86
N LEU A 34 -5.52 -8.96 3.48
CA LEU A 34 -4.57 -10.06 3.34
C LEU A 34 -3.95 -10.47 4.68
N ILE A 35 -3.63 -9.51 5.55
CA ILE A 35 -3.03 -9.79 6.87
C ILE A 35 -4.06 -10.40 7.83
N MET A 36 -5.34 -10.02 7.73
CA MET A 36 -6.40 -10.52 8.60
C MET A 36 -6.97 -11.88 8.18
N ARG A 37 -6.49 -12.48 7.08
CA ARG A 37 -6.90 -13.82 6.66
C ARG A 37 -6.36 -14.88 7.60
N GLU A 38 -7.17 -15.91 7.85
CA GLU A 38 -6.74 -17.12 8.58
C GLU A 38 -5.89 -18.04 7.70
N GLU A 39 -6.04 -17.94 6.37
CA GLU A 39 -5.26 -18.73 5.41
C GLU A 39 -3.85 -18.17 5.23
N PRO A 40 -2.84 -19.04 5.04
CA PRO A 40 -1.50 -18.59 4.71
C PRO A 40 -1.49 -17.87 3.35
N VAL A 41 -0.81 -16.73 3.33
CA VAL A 41 -0.55 -15.95 2.12
C VAL A 41 0.39 -16.77 1.22
N SER A 42 0.03 -16.91 -0.05
CA SER A 42 0.88 -17.55 -1.05
C SER A 42 2.11 -16.69 -1.39
N GLU A 43 3.15 -17.29 -1.98
CA GLU A 43 4.39 -16.59 -2.33
C GLU A 43 4.12 -15.37 -3.22
N ASP A 44 3.25 -15.51 -4.21
CA ASP A 44 2.88 -14.44 -5.13
C ASP A 44 1.98 -13.37 -4.50
N GLU A 45 1.11 -13.74 -3.55
CA GLU A 45 0.39 -12.74 -2.74
C GLU A 45 1.36 -11.98 -1.80
N SER A 46 2.42 -12.65 -1.32
CA SER A 46 3.47 -12.02 -0.51
C SER A 46 4.29 -11.03 -1.33
N ASP A 47 4.71 -11.41 -2.55
CA ASP A 47 5.41 -10.52 -3.48
C ASP A 47 4.53 -9.31 -3.83
N TYR A 48 3.23 -9.52 -4.03
CA TYR A 48 2.27 -8.44 -4.24
C TYR A 48 2.23 -7.47 -3.04
N LEU A 49 2.17 -7.99 -1.81
CA LEU A 49 2.14 -7.19 -0.59
C LEU A 49 3.40 -6.35 -0.42
N GLU A 50 4.57 -6.92 -0.70
CA GLU A 50 5.83 -6.21 -0.59
C GLU A 50 5.85 -4.97 -1.50
N VAL A 51 5.45 -5.12 -2.76
CA VAL A 51 5.40 -4.00 -3.72
C VAL A 51 4.34 -2.97 -3.30
N LEU A 52 3.17 -3.42 -2.82
CA LEU A 52 2.11 -2.51 -2.39
C LEU A 52 2.54 -1.67 -1.18
N LEU A 53 3.20 -2.29 -0.19
CA LEU A 53 3.71 -1.60 0.99
C LEU A 53 4.81 -0.59 0.64
N ASP A 54 5.66 -0.90 -0.33
CA ASP A 54 6.68 0.04 -0.83
C ASP A 54 6.03 1.28 -1.51
N GLU A 55 4.97 1.09 -2.29
CA GLU A 55 4.25 2.21 -2.91
C GLU A 55 3.48 3.07 -1.89
N ILE A 56 2.90 2.45 -0.85
CA ILE A 56 2.33 3.14 0.31
C ILE A 56 3.40 4.02 0.98
N GLY A 57 4.53 3.42 1.35
CA GLY A 57 5.62 4.12 2.02
C GLY A 57 6.18 5.28 1.20
N LYS A 58 6.31 5.11 -0.13
CA LYS A 58 6.73 6.20 -1.03
C LYS A 58 5.75 7.37 -1.06
N TYR A 59 4.44 7.11 -1.03
CA TYR A 59 3.43 8.16 -1.05
C TYR A 59 3.39 8.88 0.30
N GLU A 60 3.32 8.14 1.41
CA GLU A 60 3.29 8.70 2.76
C GLU A 60 4.55 9.51 3.05
N SER A 61 5.73 9.01 2.69
CA SER A 61 6.99 9.74 2.86
C SER A 61 7.02 11.06 2.11
N LYS A 62 6.51 11.10 0.86
CA LYS A 62 6.39 12.35 0.10
C LYS A 62 5.39 13.31 0.74
N ASN A 63 4.25 12.79 1.22
CA ASN A 63 3.21 13.63 1.79
C ASN A 63 3.61 14.19 3.18
N HIS A 64 4.18 13.35 4.04
CA HIS A 64 4.71 13.77 5.35
C HIS A 64 5.89 14.73 5.21
N ALA A 65 6.73 14.59 4.18
CA ALA A 65 7.80 15.55 3.91
C ALA A 65 7.27 16.95 3.53
N LEU A 66 6.10 17.03 2.88
CA LEU A 66 5.43 18.30 2.61
C LEU A 66 4.80 18.88 3.89
N GLU A 67 4.19 18.02 4.73
CA GLU A 67 3.57 18.45 5.98
C GLU A 67 4.60 18.99 7.00
N LEU A 68 5.76 18.32 7.13
CA LEU A 68 6.88 18.76 7.99
C LEU A 68 7.50 20.09 7.52
N ALA A 69 7.49 20.36 6.21
CA ALA A 69 8.01 21.62 5.66
C ALA A 69 7.09 22.82 5.95
N ASP A 70 5.83 22.58 6.28
CA ASP A 70 4.82 23.60 6.59
C ASP A 70 4.71 23.89 8.11
N LEU A 71 5.45 23.15 8.95
CA LEU A 71 5.51 23.39 10.38
C LEU A 71 6.52 24.51 10.71
N PRO A 72 6.10 25.56 11.44
CA PRO A 72 6.99 26.65 11.79
C PRO A 72 8.04 26.20 12.83
N PRO A 73 9.27 26.75 12.79
CA PRO A 73 10.49 26.17 13.41
C PRO A 73 10.54 26.16 14.95
N HIS A 74 9.45 26.41 15.66
CA HIS A 74 9.45 26.71 17.09
C HIS A 74 8.84 25.63 18.00
N GLN A 75 8.72 24.38 17.54
CA GLN A 75 8.30 23.24 18.40
C GLN A 75 9.11 21.95 18.17
N ILE A 76 10.45 22.04 18.24
CA ILE A 76 11.32 20.87 18.48
C ILE A 76 11.92 21.00 19.88
#